data_AF-A0A379XUA2-F1
#
_entry.id   AF-A0A379XUA2-F1
#
_cell.length_a   1.000
_cell.length_b   1.000
_cell.length_c   1.000
_cell.angle_alpha   90.00
_cell.angle_beta   90.00
_cell.angle_gamma   90.00
#
_symmetry.space_group_name_H-M   'P 1'
#
loop_
_entity.id
_entity.type
_entity.pdbx_description
1 polymer ?
#
loop_
_entity_poly.entity_id
_entity_poly.type
_entity_poly.pdbx_seq_one_letter_code
_entity_poly.pdbx_strand_id
1 'polypeptide(L)'
;MNKGEKPVDVASVVRQKMPASVKDREAWAKDIATTFKSQGLAPTVENICSVLAVAQQESGYQADPVVPGLSKIAWQEIDRRAERLHIPLFLVHTALKINSPHREEL
;
A
#
# COMPACT_ATOMS: atom_id res chain seq x y z
N MET A 1 0.29 20.83 18.30
CA MET A 1 0.35 19.71 19.27
C MET A 1 -0.53 20.04 20.45
N ASN A 2 -1.71 19.43 20.55
CA ASN A 2 -2.53 19.55 21.76
C ASN A 2 -1.79 18.83 22.90
N LYS A 3 -1.38 19.60 23.91
CA LYS A 3 -0.73 19.13 25.13
C LYS A 3 -1.72 18.24 25.92
N GLY A 4 -1.76 16.94 25.68
CA GLY A 4 -2.61 16.06 26.50
C GLY A 4 -2.75 14.61 26.08
N GLU A 5 -2.52 14.26 24.81
CA GLU A 5 -2.69 12.87 24.38
C GLU A 5 -1.47 12.03 24.73
N LYS A 6 -1.68 11.03 25.61
CA LYS A 6 -0.63 10.09 26.01
C LYS A 6 -0.33 9.16 24.82
N PRO A 7 0.95 8.83 24.57
CA PRO A 7 1.32 7.78 23.63
C PRO A 7 0.56 6.49 23.96
N VAL A 8 -0.08 5.89 22.95
CA VAL A 8 -0.80 4.62 23.09
C VAL A 8 -0.03 3.49 22.42
N ASP A 9 -0.31 2.25 22.82
CA ASP A 9 0.16 1.08 22.07
C ASP A 9 -0.60 0.98 20.74
N VAL A 10 0.10 1.27 19.65
CA VAL A 10 -0.47 1.32 18.29
C VAL A 10 -1.10 -0.01 17.90
N ALA A 11 -0.42 -1.14 18.16
CA ALA A 11 -0.91 -2.45 17.75
C ALA A 11 -2.21 -2.82 18.48
N SER A 12 -2.29 -2.58 19.80
CA SER A 12 -3.52 -2.79 20.57
C SER A 12 -4.68 -1.92 20.06
N VAL A 13 -4.45 -0.63 19.78
CA VAL A 13 -5.52 0.26 19.29
C VAL A 13 -5.98 -0.15 17.89
N VAL A 14 -5.06 -0.55 17.01
CA VAL A 14 -5.42 -1.08 15.68
C VAL A 14 -6.30 -2.32 15.80
N ARG A 15 -5.93 -3.30 16.63
CA ARG A 15 -6.77 -4.49 16.87
C ARG A 15 -8.15 -4.14 17.40
N GLN A 16 -8.27 -3.10 18.23
CA GLN A 16 -9.56 -2.69 18.77
C GLN A 16 -10.43 -1.96 17.74
N LYS A 17 -9.84 -1.12 16.89
CA LYS A 17 -10.56 -0.20 16.00
C LYS A 17 -10.78 -0.75 14.60
N MET A 18 -9.97 -1.70 14.15
CA MET A 18 -10.11 -2.31 12.83
C MET A 18 -11.35 -3.23 12.78
N PRO A 19 -12.17 -3.17 11.71
CA PRO A 19 -13.35 -4.03 11.56
C PRO A 19 -13.02 -5.52 11.66
N ALA A 20 -13.92 -6.29 12.26
CA ALA A 20 -13.74 -7.73 12.45
C ALA A 20 -13.77 -8.54 11.13
N SER A 21 -14.28 -7.95 10.05
CA SER A 21 -14.34 -8.57 8.71
C SER A 21 -13.00 -8.59 7.99
N VAL A 22 -11.99 -7.84 8.46
CA VAL A 22 -10.64 -7.83 7.89
C VAL A 22 -9.97 -9.17 8.21
N LYS A 23 -9.38 -9.84 7.22
CA LYS A 23 -8.75 -11.16 7.39
C LYS A 23 -7.47 -11.08 8.24
N ASP A 24 -6.53 -10.23 7.86
CA ASP A 24 -5.17 -10.22 8.41
C ASP A 24 -4.94 -9.12 9.47
N ARG A 25 -5.88 -8.97 10.41
CA ARG A 25 -5.87 -7.88 11.42
C ARG A 25 -4.59 -7.80 12.24
N GLU A 26 -3.99 -8.95 12.55
CA GLU A 26 -2.72 -9.01 13.29
C GLU A 26 -1.53 -8.52 12.46
N ALA A 27 -1.48 -8.86 11.17
CA ALA A 27 -0.45 -8.37 10.25
C ALA A 27 -0.57 -6.84 10.10
N TRP A 28 -1.78 -6.34 9.85
CA TRP A 28 -2.05 -4.90 9.81
C TRP A 28 -1.66 -4.18 11.10
N ALA A 29 -1.96 -4.74 12.28
CA ALA A 29 -1.56 -4.14 13.56
C ALA A 29 -0.03 -4.04 13.70
N LYS A 30 0.70 -5.08 13.29
CA LYS A 30 2.16 -5.10 13.31
C LYS A 30 2.75 -4.10 12.31
N ASP A 31 2.23 -4.03 11.10
CA ASP A 31 2.76 -3.19 10.02
C ASP A 31 2.47 -1.71 10.29
N ILE A 32 1.28 -1.38 10.81
CA ILE A 32 0.95 -0.02 11.23
C ILE A 32 1.82 0.41 12.41
N ALA A 33 2.03 -0.46 13.42
CA ALA A 33 2.93 -0.14 14.54
C ALA A 33 4.38 0.08 14.06
N THR A 34 4.85 -0.74 13.13
CA THR A 34 6.17 -0.60 12.50
C THR A 34 6.26 0.71 11.72
N THR A 35 5.21 1.08 10.99
CA THR A 35 5.11 2.33 10.22
C THR A 35 5.14 3.56 11.11
N PHE A 36 4.39 3.57 12.22
CA PHE A 36 4.41 4.66 13.18
C PHE A 36 5.82 4.87 13.76
N LYS A 37 6.53 3.78 14.07
CA LYS A 37 7.90 3.83 14.55
C LYS A 37 8.88 4.31 13.48
N SER A 38 8.81 3.79 12.26
CA SER A 38 9.77 4.11 11.19
C SER A 38 9.59 5.52 10.64
N GLN A 39 8.36 6.03 10.61
CA GLN A 39 8.02 7.37 10.12
C GLN A 39 8.00 8.43 11.22
N GLY A 40 8.25 8.06 12.49
CA GLY A 40 8.24 8.99 13.62
C GLY A 40 6.88 9.65 13.88
N LEU A 41 5.79 8.95 13.55
CA LEU A 41 4.43 9.46 13.75
C LEU A 41 4.07 9.44 15.24
N ALA A 42 3.43 10.49 15.73
CA ALA A 42 2.95 10.52 17.10
C ALA A 42 1.88 9.43 17.29
N PRO A 43 2.06 8.47 18.22
CA PRO A 43 1.13 7.36 18.43
C PRO A 43 -0.05 7.84 19.28
N THR A 44 -0.90 8.69 18.70
CA THR A 44 -2.16 9.16 19.30
C THR A 44 -3.34 8.40 18.70
N VAL A 45 -4.47 8.35 19.41
CA VAL A 45 -5.67 7.66 18.92
C VAL A 45 -6.18 8.34 17.65
N GLU A 46 -6.13 9.67 17.60
CA GLU A 46 -6.48 10.46 16.41
C GLU A 46 -5.68 10.01 15.18
N ASN A 47 -4.34 10.02 15.26
CA ASN A 47 -3.48 9.63 14.13
C ASN A 47 -3.71 8.19 13.69
N ILE A 48 -3.90 7.26 14.64
CA ILE A 48 -4.17 5.85 14.33
C ILE A 48 -5.50 5.71 13.59
N CYS A 49 -6.57 6.35 14.07
CA CYS A 49 -7.86 6.32 13.41
C CYS A 49 -7.81 6.97 12.01
N SER A 50 -7.02 8.03 11.82
CA SER A 50 -6.82 8.64 10.51
C SER A 50 -6.15 7.68 9.52
N VAL A 51 -5.08 6.99 9.93
CA VAL A 51 -4.41 5.98 9.09
C VAL A 51 -5.36 4.83 8.74
N LEU A 52 -6.11 4.33 9.73
CA LEU A 52 -7.12 3.29 9.51
C LEU A 52 -8.21 3.72 8.53
N ALA A 53 -8.72 4.95 8.65
CA ALA A 53 -9.74 5.47 7.77
C ALA A 53 -9.27 5.53 6.31
N VAL A 54 -8.05 6.02 6.05
CA VAL A 54 -7.47 6.09 4.71
C VAL A 54 -7.23 4.68 4.16
N ALA A 55 -6.65 3.77 4.95
CA ALA A 55 -6.43 2.39 4.51
C ALA A 55 -7.74 1.67 4.14
N GLN A 56 -8.81 1.90 4.90
CA GLN A 56 -10.14 1.39 4.58
C GLN A 56 -10.72 2.01 3.31
N GLN A 57 -10.56 3.31 3.10
CA GLN A 57 -11.09 4.03 1.94
C GLN A 57 -10.39 3.62 0.64
N GLU A 58 -9.05 3.54 0.67
CA GLU A 58 -8.25 3.38 -0.53
C GLU A 58 -8.14 1.92 -0.97
N SER A 59 -8.04 0.98 -0.02
CA SER A 59 -7.82 -0.44 -0.35
C SER A 59 -8.80 -1.40 0.27
N GLY A 60 -9.68 -0.93 1.15
CA GLY A 60 -10.57 -1.83 1.90
C GLY A 60 -9.83 -2.79 2.83
N TYR A 61 -8.62 -2.43 3.27
CA TYR A 61 -7.67 -3.31 3.97
C TYR A 61 -7.21 -4.54 3.17
N GLN A 62 -7.26 -4.46 1.84
CA GLN A 62 -6.65 -5.45 0.95
C GLN A 62 -5.27 -4.93 0.53
N ALA A 63 -4.19 -5.61 0.93
CA ALA A 63 -2.82 -5.16 0.63
C ALA A 63 -2.50 -5.19 -0.87
N ASP A 64 -2.93 -6.25 -1.56
CA ASP A 64 -2.80 -6.40 -3.01
C ASP A 64 -4.19 -6.68 -3.62
N PRO A 65 -4.98 -5.61 -3.87
CA PRO A 65 -6.30 -5.76 -4.47
C PRO A 65 -6.17 -6.05 -5.97
N VAL A 66 -6.93 -7.04 -6.43
CA VAL A 66 -6.96 -7.38 -7.86
C VAL A 66 -7.49 -6.21 -8.67
N VAL A 67 -6.70 -5.74 -9.64
CA VAL A 67 -7.15 -4.78 -10.65
C VAL A 67 -7.44 -5.53 -11.96
N PRO A 68 -8.72 -5.68 -12.35
CA PRO A 68 -9.08 -6.46 -13.53
C PRO A 68 -8.42 -5.93 -14.81
N GLY A 69 -7.68 -6.80 -15.51
CA GLY A 69 -7.06 -6.45 -16.78
C GLY A 69 -5.87 -5.48 -16.69
N LEU A 70 -5.34 -5.19 -15.49
CA LEU A 70 -4.24 -4.25 -15.30
C LEU A 70 -3.03 -4.52 -16.20
N SER A 71 -2.65 -5.78 -16.37
CA SER A 71 -1.53 -6.17 -17.25
C SER A 71 -1.78 -5.74 -18.70
N LYS A 72 -2.98 -5.97 -19.23
CA LYS A 72 -3.37 -5.55 -20.57
C LYS A 72 -3.36 -4.03 -20.71
N ILE A 73 -3.93 -3.31 -19.75
CA ILE A 73 -4.00 -1.84 -19.76
C ILE A 73 -2.59 -1.23 -19.68
N ALA A 74 -1.72 -1.77 -18.83
CA ALA A 74 -0.34 -1.33 -18.69
C ALA A 74 0.43 -1.51 -20.01
N TRP A 75 0.32 -2.67 -20.65
CA TRP A 75 0.93 -2.90 -21.97
C TRP A 75 0.39 -1.96 -23.05
N GLN A 76 -0.92 -1.71 -23.08
CA GLN A 76 -1.52 -0.75 -24.02
C GLN A 76 -0.94 0.67 -23.84
N GLU A 77 -0.76 1.15 -22.61
CA GLU A 77 -0.16 2.47 -22.37
C GLU A 77 1.34 2.51 -22.70
N ILE A 78 2.07 1.42 -22.46
CA ILE A 78 3.47 1.27 -22.87
C ILE A 78 3.60 1.36 -24.39
N ASP A 79 2.81 0.58 -25.13
CA ASP A 79 2.83 0.56 -26.59
C ASP A 79 2.44 1.93 -27.17
N ARG A 80 1.38 2.55 -26.64
CA ARG A 80 0.94 3.90 -27.04
C ARG A 80 2.04 4.96 -26.83
N ARG A 81 2.78 4.90 -25.72
CA ARG A 81 3.90 5.82 -25.46
C ARG A 81 5.07 5.56 -26.40
N ALA A 82 5.36 4.30 -26.73
CA ALA A 82 6.41 3.92 -27.68
C ALA A 82 6.09 4.45 -29.08
N GLU A 83 4.86 4.28 -29.54
CA GLU A 83 4.38 4.81 -30.83
C GLU A 83 4.53 6.34 -30.91
N ARG A 84 4.11 7.07 -29.86
CA ARG A 84 4.25 8.53 -29.79
C ARG A 84 5.70 9.00 -29.93
N LEU A 85 6.65 8.19 -29.48
CA LEU A 85 8.08 8.46 -29.55
C LEU A 85 8.76 7.81 -30.76
N HIS A 86 8.00 7.19 -31.66
CA HIS A 86 8.50 6.44 -32.81
C HIS A 86 9.52 5.33 -32.44
N ILE A 87 9.35 4.73 -31.26
CA ILE A 87 10.17 3.63 -30.79
C ILE A 87 9.54 2.30 -31.24
N PRO A 88 10.28 1.42 -31.93
CA PRO A 88 9.76 0.10 -32.30
C PRO A 88 9.36 -0.75 -31.09
N LEU A 89 8.16 -1.34 -31.12
CA LEU A 89 7.60 -2.10 -29.99
C LEU A 89 8.48 -3.27 -29.53
N PHE A 90 9.12 -3.98 -30.46
CA PHE A 90 9.98 -5.12 -30.12
C PHE A 90 11.16 -4.72 -29.22
N LEU A 91 11.66 -3.49 -29.36
CA LEU A 91 12.74 -2.97 -28.54
C LEU A 91 12.27 -2.75 -27.09
N VAL A 92 11.08 -2.16 -26.92
CA VAL A 92 10.46 -1.92 -25.61
C VAL A 92 10.12 -3.24 -24.91
N HIS A 93 9.50 -4.17 -25.63
CA HIS A 93 9.13 -5.48 -25.08
C HIS A 93 10.35 -6.30 -24.67
N THR A 94 11.47 -6.17 -25.39
CA THR A 94 12.72 -6.84 -25.03
C THR A 94 13.37 -6.20 -23.81
N ALA A 95 13.39 -4.86 -23.74
CA ALA A 95 13.94 -4.13 -22.60
C ALA A 95 13.19 -4.44 -21.30
N LEU A 96 11.87 -4.59 -21.35
CA LEU A 96 11.03 -4.89 -20.18
C LEU A 96 11.03 -6.35 -19.74
N LYS A 97 11.72 -7.26 -20.46
CA LYS A 97 11.91 -8.66 -20.02
C LYS A 97 12.97 -8.83 -18.93
N ILE A 98 13.53 -7.74 -18.41
CA ILE A 98 14.44 -7.81 -17.27
C ILE A 98 13.70 -8.34 -16.03
N ASN A 99 14.30 -9.32 -15.36
CA ASN A 99 13.74 -9.85 -14.12
C ASN A 99 14.02 -8.85 -12.98
N SER A 100 12.98 -8.46 -12.24
CA SER A 100 13.17 -7.67 -11.01
C SER A 100 13.88 -8.53 -9.97
N PRO A 101 14.99 -8.05 -9.37
CA PRO A 101 15.70 -8.77 -8.30
C PRO A 101 14.93 -8.75 -6.97
N HIS A 102 13.86 -7.95 -6.86
CA HIS A 102 12.99 -7.92 -5.68
C HIS A 102 11.59 -8.35 -6.10
N ARG A 103 11.28 -9.61 -5.79
CA ARG A 103 9.91 -10.06 -5.58
C ARG A 103 9.61 -9.67 -4.13
N GLU A 104 8.64 -8.82 -3.89
CA GLU A 104 8.16 -8.59 -2.51
C GLU A 104 7.63 -9.94 -2.00
N GLU A 105 8.42 -10.57 -1.14
CA GLU A 105 7.97 -11.65 -0.28
C GLU A 105 7.07 -11.02 0.78
N LEU A 106 5.76 -11.27 0.66
CA LEU A 106 4.83 -11.21 1.78
C LEU A 106 4.68 -12.62 2.35
#